data_AF-A0A7V3AUR1-F1
#
_entry.id   AF-A0A7V3AUR1-F1
#
_cell.length_a   1.000
_cell.length_b   1.000
_cell.length_c   1.000
_cell.angle_alpha   90.00
_cell.angle_beta   90.00
_cell.angle_gamma   90.00
#
_symmetry.space_group_name_H-M   'P 1'
#
loop_
_entity.id
_entity.type
_entity.pdbx_description
1 polymer ?
#
loop_
_entity_poly.entity_id
_entity_poly.type
_entity_poly.pdbx_seq_one_letter_code
_entity_poly.pdbx_strand_id
1 'polypeptide(L)'
;MEDSKGNIIFEKKNDQIRVLDEKVSQLITDILSDNEARAPMFGLRSHLYFDKYKVAAKTGTTDNFKDCWTVGYTPEISVSVWVGNNNNAPMIKNQPAATIAGPIFHSFLERVLPKLTSI
;
A
#
# COMPACT_ATOMS: atom_id res chain seq x y z
N MET A 1 25.47 7.08 8.72
CA MET A 1 26.51 6.55 7.80
C MET A 1 27.82 7.09 8.28
N GLU A 2 28.78 6.21 8.47
CA GLU A 2 30.11 6.54 8.98
C GLU A 2 31.18 6.07 7.99
N ASP A 3 32.34 6.71 8.02
CA ASP A 3 33.53 6.23 7.29
C ASP A 3 34.24 5.10 8.06
N SER A 4 35.32 4.56 7.48
CA SER A 4 36.12 3.50 8.10
C SER A 4 36.86 3.90 9.37
N LYS A 5 36.87 5.19 9.72
CA LYS A 5 37.48 5.75 10.94
C LYS A 5 36.42 6.11 11.98
N GLY A 6 35.14 5.84 11.73
CA GLY A 6 34.03 6.15 12.63
C GLY A 6 33.56 7.60 12.56
N ASN A 7 33.98 8.39 11.56
CA ASN A 7 33.46 9.74 11.40
C ASN A 7 32.07 9.69 10.76
N ILE A 8 31.12 10.40 11.34
CA ILE A 8 29.75 10.52 10.82
C ILE A 8 29.78 11.32 9.50
N ILE A 9 29.44 10.68 8.39
CA ILE A 9 29.24 11.31 7.07
C ILE A 9 27.79 11.78 6.89
N PHE A 10 26.85 11.01 7.43
CA PHE A 10 25.43 11.32 7.33
C PHE A 10 24.70 10.88 8.59
N GLU A 11 23.94 11.80 9.15
CA GLU A 11 22.99 11.55 10.23
C GLU A 11 21.59 11.92 9.75
N LYS A 12 20.64 11.00 9.93
CA LYS A 12 19.26 11.23 9.55
C LYS A 12 18.60 12.14 10.60
N LYS A 13 18.42 13.41 10.27
CA LYS A 13 17.57 14.32 11.07
C LYS A 13 16.10 13.98 10.86
N ASN A 14 15.32 14.03 11.94
CA ASN A 14 13.89 13.70 11.90
C ASN A 14 13.05 14.98 11.81
N ASP A 15 13.01 15.58 10.62
CA ASP A 15 12.26 16.81 10.35
C ASP A 15 10.84 16.47 9.88
N GLN A 16 10.00 15.97 10.80
CA GLN A 16 8.61 15.62 10.48
C GLN A 16 7.74 16.87 10.39
N ILE A 17 7.01 16.99 9.28
CA ILE A 17 6.07 18.09 9.04
C ILE A 17 4.66 17.50 9.00
N ARG A 18 3.73 18.12 9.74
CA ARG A 18 2.31 17.79 9.64
C ARG A 18 1.73 18.42 8.37
N VAL A 19 1.39 17.60 7.38
CA VAL A 19 0.84 18.05 6.10
C VAL A 19 -0.70 18.13 6.12
N LEU A 20 -1.35 17.26 6.91
CA LEU A 20 -2.80 17.21 7.06
C LEU A 20 -3.21 17.28 8.53
N ASP A 21 -4.40 17.80 8.76
CA ASP A 21 -5.03 17.73 10.09
C ASP A 21 -5.32 16.26 10.45
N GLU A 22 -5.34 15.98 11.75
CA GLU A 22 -5.53 14.62 12.25
C GLU A 22 -6.91 14.08 11.89
N LYS A 23 -7.96 14.91 12.04
CA LYS A 23 -9.34 14.50 11.73
C LYS A 23 -9.52 14.17 10.25
N VAL A 24 -8.85 14.91 9.37
CA VAL A 24 -8.86 14.66 7.93
C VAL A 24 -8.18 13.32 7.62
N SER A 25 -7.04 13.06 8.25
CA SER A 25 -6.27 11.82 8.07
C SER A 25 -7.04 10.59 8.59
N GLN A 26 -7.72 10.72 9.73
CA GLN A 26 -8.59 9.68 10.30
C GLN A 26 -9.76 9.37 9.36
N LEU A 27 -10.45 10.39 8.85
CA LEU A 27 -11.56 10.20 7.91
C LEU A 27 -11.12 9.47 6.63
N ILE A 28 -9.98 9.85 6.06
CA ILE A 28 -9.41 9.17 4.89
C ILE A 28 -9.09 7.70 5.23
N THR A 29 -8.50 7.46 6.40
CA THR A 29 -8.18 6.09 6.86
C THR A 29 -9.46 5.26 6.98
N ASP A 30 -10.53 5.81 7.56
CA ASP A 30 -11.80 5.12 7.72
C ASP A 30 -12.42 4.74 6.37
N ILE A 31 -12.50 5.69 5.44
CA ILE A 31 -13.00 5.44 4.08
C ILE A 31 -12.18 4.35 3.37
N LEU A 32 -10.85 4.43 3.44
CA LEU A 32 -9.96 3.51 2.74
C LEU A 32 -9.85 2.14 3.40
N SER A 33 -10.26 2.00 4.66
CA SER A 33 -10.19 0.75 5.42
C SER A 33 -11.52 0.01 5.52
N ASP A 34 -12.64 0.64 5.16
CA ASP A 34 -13.96 0.01 5.13
C ASP A 34 -14.05 -1.06 4.03
N ASN A 35 -14.30 -2.32 4.42
CA ASN A 35 -14.45 -3.44 3.49
C ASN A 35 -15.85 -3.49 2.85
N GLU A 36 -16.89 -3.16 3.60
CA GLU A 36 -18.27 -3.16 3.12
C GLU A 36 -18.45 -2.11 2.03
N ALA A 37 -17.86 -0.92 2.23
CA ALA A 37 -17.86 0.12 1.20
C ALA A 37 -17.12 -0.29 -0.09
N ARG A 38 -16.12 -1.18 0.02
CA ARG A 38 -15.31 -1.68 -1.11
C ARG A 38 -15.94 -2.91 -1.80
N ALA A 39 -16.76 -3.67 -1.08
CA ALA A 39 -17.31 -4.94 -1.53
C ALA A 39 -18.10 -4.88 -2.84
N PRO A 40 -18.89 -3.84 -3.17
CA PRO A 40 -19.61 -3.78 -4.44
C PRO A 40 -18.71 -3.85 -5.67
N MET A 41 -17.45 -3.41 -5.56
CA MET A 41 -16.48 -3.42 -6.65
C MET A 41 -15.57 -4.66 -6.62
N PHE A 42 -15.13 -5.07 -5.44
CA PHE A 42 -14.06 -6.07 -5.30
C PHE A 42 -14.51 -7.40 -4.69
N GLY A 43 -15.69 -7.44 -4.09
CA GLY A 43 -16.17 -8.53 -3.24
C GLY A 43 -15.61 -8.47 -1.81
N LEU A 44 -16.34 -9.10 -0.88
CA LEU A 44 -16.01 -9.09 0.56
C LEU A 44 -14.70 -9.79 0.91
N ARG A 45 -14.23 -10.70 0.04
CA ARG A 45 -12.99 -11.49 0.21
C ARG A 45 -11.96 -11.16 -0.85
N SER A 46 -11.92 -9.91 -1.28
CA SER A 46 -10.90 -9.42 -2.23
C SER A 46 -9.50 -9.48 -1.64
N HIS A 47 -8.48 -9.30 -2.48
CA HIS A 47 -7.09 -9.12 -2.04
C HIS A 47 -6.85 -7.83 -1.22
N LEU A 48 -7.86 -6.98 -1.06
CA LEU A 48 -7.77 -5.77 -0.23
C LEU A 48 -8.32 -6.00 1.19
N TYR A 49 -8.89 -7.18 1.46
CA TYR A 49 -9.44 -7.57 2.75
C TYR A 49 -8.42 -8.36 3.57
N PHE A 50 -8.38 -8.07 4.87
CA PHE A 50 -7.54 -8.75 5.86
C PHE A 50 -8.38 -8.98 7.11
N ASP A 51 -8.44 -10.22 7.59
CA ASP A 51 -9.33 -10.62 8.68
C ASP A 51 -8.90 -10.00 10.03
N LYS A 52 -7.60 -9.99 10.29
CA LYS A 52 -7.02 -9.56 11.58
C LYS A 52 -6.55 -8.11 11.62
N TYR A 53 -6.52 -7.43 10.47
CA TYR A 53 -5.84 -6.14 10.34
C TYR A 53 -6.73 -5.12 9.63
N LYS A 54 -6.85 -3.93 10.21
CA LYS A 54 -7.48 -2.79 9.54
C LYS A 54 -6.47 -2.18 8.56
N VAL A 55 -6.56 -2.60 7.29
CA VAL A 55 -5.69 -2.11 6.22
C VAL A 55 -6.44 -1.09 5.36
N ALA A 56 -5.96 0.14 5.35
CA ALA A 56 -6.38 1.15 4.40
C ALA A 56 -5.75 0.83 3.03
N ALA A 57 -6.55 0.75 1.96
CA ALA A 57 -6.01 0.45 0.64
C ALA A 57 -6.71 1.20 -0.49
N LYS A 58 -5.92 1.59 -1.49
CA LYS A 58 -6.38 2.22 -2.73
C LYS A 58 -5.73 1.56 -3.94
N THR A 59 -6.55 1.28 -4.94
CA THR A 59 -6.12 0.80 -6.26
C THR A 59 -6.03 1.95 -7.25
N GLY A 60 -5.13 1.83 -8.22
CA GLY A 60 -5.01 2.73 -9.37
C GLY A 60 -4.66 1.95 -10.63
N THR A 61 -5.32 2.24 -11.74
CA THR A 61 -5.05 1.61 -13.04
C THR A 61 -5.03 2.72 -14.09
N THR A 62 -3.93 2.81 -14.85
CA THR A 62 -3.84 3.77 -15.96
C THR A 62 -4.61 3.28 -17.17
N ASP A 63 -4.89 4.20 -18.10
CA ASP A 63 -5.55 3.89 -19.36
C ASP A 63 -4.84 2.75 -20.10
N ASN A 64 -5.63 1.91 -20.76
CA ASN A 64 -5.15 0.70 -21.45
C ASN A 64 -4.37 -0.27 -20.55
N PHE A 65 -4.58 -0.24 -19.23
CA PHE A 65 -4.01 -1.22 -18.28
C PHE A 65 -2.49 -1.32 -18.36
N LYS A 66 -1.80 -0.19 -18.55
CA LYS A 66 -0.34 -0.13 -18.64
C LYS A 66 0.31 -0.23 -17.27
N ASP A 67 -0.30 0.41 -16.28
CA ASP A 67 0.15 0.45 -14.89
C ASP A 67 -0.97 0.00 -13.96
N CYS A 68 -0.60 -0.86 -13.01
CA CYS A 68 -1.45 -1.27 -11.91
C CYS A 68 -0.76 -0.97 -10.58
N TRP A 69 -1.39 -0.11 -9.79
CA TRP A 69 -0.94 0.26 -8.45
C TRP A 69 -1.91 -0.27 -7.39
N THR A 70 -1.37 -0.86 -6.33
CA THR A 70 -2.08 -1.04 -5.07
C THR A 70 -1.24 -0.43 -3.96
N VAL A 71 -1.79 0.58 -3.30
CA VAL A 71 -1.13 1.31 -2.22
C VAL A 71 -1.97 1.17 -0.97
N GLY A 72 -1.34 0.92 0.16
CA GLY A 72 -2.05 0.82 1.42
C GLY A 72 -1.14 0.91 2.62
N TYR A 73 -1.76 1.06 3.79
CA TYR A 73 -1.04 1.26 5.03
C TYR A 73 -1.83 0.76 6.25
N THR A 74 -1.06 0.58 7.31
CA THR A 74 -1.44 0.34 8.71
C THR A 74 -0.68 1.36 9.57
N PRO A 75 -0.97 1.48 10.88
CA PRO A 75 -0.15 2.31 11.77
C PRO A 75 1.34 1.96 11.76
N GLU A 76 1.70 0.70 11.46
CA GLU A 76 3.06 0.18 11.54
C GLU A 76 3.82 0.26 10.21
N ILE A 77 3.13 0.17 9.07
CA ILE A 77 3.78 0.12 7.75
C ILE A 77 2.91 0.72 6.64
N SER A 78 3.57 1.38 5.68
CA SER A 78 3.01 1.79 4.39
C SER A 78 3.68 1.00 3.26
N VAL A 79 2.87 0.49 2.32
CA VAL A 79 3.30 -0.38 1.23
C VAL A 79 2.68 0.09 -0.08
N SER A 80 3.49 0.10 -1.13
CA SER A 80 3.04 0.39 -2.49
C SER A 80 3.57 -0.70 -3.43
N VAL A 81 2.67 -1.26 -4.25
CA VAL A 81 2.99 -2.26 -5.27
C VAL A 81 2.61 -1.69 -6.63
N TRP A 82 3.57 -1.64 -7.53
CA TRP A 82 3.37 -1.36 -8.95
C TRP A 82 3.65 -2.60 -9.78
N VAL A 83 2.83 -2.81 -10.79
CA VAL A 83 3.06 -3.78 -11.86
C VAL A 83 2.80 -3.10 -13.19
N GLY A 84 3.74 -3.23 -14.11
CA GLY A 84 3.66 -2.71 -15.48
C GLY A 84 4.79 -3.24 -16.34
N ASN A 85 4.70 -3.04 -17.64
CA ASN A 85 5.77 -3.40 -18.57
C ASN A 85 6.78 -2.25 -18.71
N ASN A 86 8.08 -2.54 -18.65
CA ASN A 86 9.14 -1.52 -18.77
C ASN A 86 9.14 -0.76 -20.11
N ASN A 87 8.47 -1.29 -21.14
CA ASN A 87 8.31 -0.66 -22.45
C ASN A 87 6.96 0.07 -22.62
N ASN A 88 6.21 0.27 -21.53
CA ASN A 88 4.89 0.93 -21.53
C ASN A 88 3.80 0.23 -22.37
N ALA A 89 4.02 -1.04 -22.74
CA ALA A 89 3.00 -1.84 -23.40
C ALA A 89 1.87 -2.18 -22.41
N PRO A 90 0.60 -2.24 -22.86
CA PRO A 90 -0.51 -2.77 -22.07
C PRO A 90 -0.21 -4.14 -21.46
N MET A 91 -0.66 -4.37 -20.22
CA MET A 91 -0.55 -5.69 -19.60
C MET A 91 -1.55 -6.68 -20.23
N ILE A 92 -1.14 -7.95 -20.31
CA ILE A 92 -1.95 -9.01 -20.89
C ILE A 92 -3.28 -9.14 -20.13
N LYS A 93 -4.39 -9.31 -20.87
CA LYS A 93 -5.78 -9.50 -20.38
C LYS A 93 -6.50 -8.27 -19.81
N ASN A 94 -5.96 -7.05 -19.95
CA ASN A 94 -6.67 -5.80 -19.60
C ASN A 94 -7.31 -5.85 -18.20
N GLN A 95 -6.56 -6.36 -17.22
CA GLN A 95 -7.06 -6.62 -15.87
C GLN A 95 -6.75 -5.43 -14.94
N PRO A 96 -7.68 -5.06 -14.02
CA PRO A 96 -7.47 -3.95 -13.10
C PRO A 96 -6.42 -4.26 -12.02
N ALA A 97 -5.95 -3.23 -11.33
CA ALA A 97 -4.90 -3.37 -10.32
C ALA A 97 -5.26 -4.32 -9.17
N ALA A 98 -6.54 -4.40 -8.80
CA ALA A 98 -7.04 -5.32 -7.77
C ALA A 98 -6.70 -6.79 -8.06
N THR A 99 -6.56 -7.16 -9.33
CA THR A 99 -6.25 -8.53 -9.78
C THR A 99 -4.79 -8.76 -10.12
N ILE A 100 -3.99 -7.70 -10.29
CA ILE A 100 -2.57 -7.79 -10.70
C ILE A 100 -1.64 -7.39 -9.56
N ALA A 101 -1.73 -6.15 -9.08
CA ALA A 101 -0.94 -5.64 -7.96
C ALA A 101 -1.53 -6.09 -6.60
N GLY A 102 -2.85 -6.21 -6.51
CA GLY A 102 -3.58 -6.61 -5.31
C GLY A 102 -3.10 -7.92 -4.67
N PRO A 103 -2.95 -9.03 -5.41
CA PRO A 103 -2.46 -10.30 -4.85
C PRO A 103 -1.05 -10.21 -4.26
N ILE A 104 -0.15 -9.43 -4.90
CA ILE A 104 1.22 -9.23 -4.42
C ILE A 104 1.19 -8.42 -3.12
N PHE A 105 0.40 -7.33 -3.10
CA PHE A 105 0.19 -6.50 -1.93
C PHE A 105 -0.36 -7.32 -0.74
N HIS A 106 -1.39 -8.15 -0.99
CA HIS A 106 -2.00 -9.01 0.01
C HIS A 106 -1.00 -10.02 0.59
N SER A 107 -0.33 -10.78 -0.29
CA SER A 107 0.64 -11.79 0.12
C SER A 107 1.81 -11.21 0.93
N PHE A 108 2.29 -10.02 0.54
CA PHE A 108 3.32 -9.31 1.29
C PHE A 108 2.85 -8.94 2.70
N LEU A 109 1.68 -8.30 2.82
CA LEU A 109 1.18 -7.84 4.12
C LEU A 109 0.79 -9.00 5.04
N GLU A 110 0.14 -10.06 4.54
CA GLU A 110 -0.15 -11.27 5.32
C GLU A 110 1.13 -11.86 5.94
N ARG A 111 2.26 -11.77 5.25
CA ARG A 111 3.55 -12.28 5.73
C ARG A 111 4.26 -11.34 6.73
N VAL A 112 4.06 -10.02 6.59
CA VAL A 112 4.83 -9.01 7.31
C VAL A 112 4.10 -8.47 8.54
N LEU A 113 2.79 -8.26 8.46
CA LEU A 113 2.00 -7.70 9.58
C LEU A 113 2.13 -8.49 10.89
N PRO A 114 2.13 -9.85 10.89
CA PRO A 114 2.33 -10.62 12.12
C PRO A 114 3.70 -10.41 12.80
N LYS A 115 4.68 -9.82 12.09
CA LYS A 115 6.02 -9.56 12.61
C LYS A 115 6.21 -8.13 13.10
N LEU A 116 5.34 -7.22 12.65
CA LEU A 116 5.38 -5.80 13.01
C LEU A 116 4.42 -5.50 14.15
N THR A 117 3.34 -6.25 14.24
CA THR A 117 2.35 -6.14 15.31
C THR A 117 2.68 -7.15 16.39
N SER A 118 2.77 -6.68 17.63
CA SER A 118 2.76 -7.57 18.80
C SER A 118 1.29 -7.79 19.16
N ILE A 119 0.71 -8.89 18.67
CA ILE A 119 -0.63 -9.36 19.08
C ILE A 119 -0.45 -10.49 20.08
#